data_AF-A0A7Y6TSK9-F1
#
_entry.id   AF-A0A7Y6TSK9-F1
#
_cell.length_a   1.000
_cell.length_b   1.000
_cell.length_c   1.000
_cell.angle_alpha   90.00
_cell.angle_beta   90.00
_cell.angle_gamma   90.00
#
_symmetry.space_group_name_H-M   'P 1'
#
loop_
_entity.id
_entity.type
_entity.pdbx_description
1 polymer ?
#
loop_
_entity_poly.entity_id
_entity_poly.type
_entity_poly.pdbx_seq_one_letter_code
_entity_poly.pdbx_strand_id
1 'polypeptide(L)'
;MISNKDKEALIKGINSYLINGCADIESFEDPVSELVDYLNALFSIDIGLAEDMCKKTLKAKHVDSSFFKALCLNDLLLSENEWSFAFNYLLNETESVSIPELEKALFYFYCAKNETDPYPAPEGLFKKLMKRYEELKDDPDAKFYHLHETYNDFVKAYSLSH
;
A
#
# COMPACT_ATOMS: atom_id res chain seq x y z
N MET A 1 9.82 20.67 -7.91
CA MET A 1 9.54 21.68 -6.87
C MET A 1 8.12 21.41 -6.40
N ILE A 2 7.93 20.84 -5.21
CA ILE A 2 6.59 20.79 -4.61
C ILE A 2 6.17 22.24 -4.41
N SER A 3 5.26 22.74 -5.24
CA SER A 3 4.70 24.08 -5.03
C SER A 3 4.05 24.09 -3.65
N ASN A 4 4.09 25.20 -2.92
CA ASN A 4 3.37 25.43 -1.66
C ASN A 4 1.84 25.27 -1.84
N LYS A 5 1.37 24.06 -2.14
CA LYS A 5 -0.05 23.72 -2.26
C LYS A 5 -0.59 23.64 -0.85
N ASP A 6 -1.69 24.34 -0.62
CA ASP A 6 -2.43 24.18 0.62
C ASP A 6 -3.09 22.79 0.68
N LYS A 7 -3.61 22.48 1.87
CA LYS A 7 -4.26 21.21 2.16
C LYS A 7 -5.40 20.89 1.18
N GLU A 8 -6.19 21.88 0.79
CA GLU A 8 -7.34 21.70 -0.09
C GLU A 8 -6.90 21.35 -1.52
N ALA A 9 -5.86 22.01 -2.01
CA ALA A 9 -5.28 21.73 -3.32
C ALA A 9 -4.68 20.32 -3.40
N LEU A 10 -4.01 19.86 -2.35
CA LEU A 10 -3.47 18.49 -2.26
C LEU A 10 -4.59 17.44 -2.32
N ILE A 11 -5.64 17.60 -1.50
CA ILE A 11 -6.81 16.71 -1.50
C ILE A 11 -7.48 16.70 -2.87
N LYS A 12 -7.66 17.87 -3.48
CA LYS A 12 -8.29 18.00 -4.80
C LYS A 12 -7.49 17.26 -5.87
N GLY A 13 -6.17 17.37 -5.85
CA GLY A 13 -5.29 16.64 -6.76
C GLY A 13 -5.41 15.13 -6.60
N ILE A 14 -5.33 14.62 -5.37
CA ILE A 14 -5.47 13.19 -5.10
C ILE A 14 -6.84 12.68 -5.56
N ASN A 15 -7.93 13.39 -5.24
CA ASN A 15 -9.27 13.02 -5.71
C ASN A 15 -9.41 13.10 -7.23
N SER A 16 -8.80 14.10 -7.88
CA SER A 16 -8.79 14.18 -9.34
C SER A 16 -8.12 12.96 -9.93
N TYR A 17 -6.97 12.54 -9.39
CA TYR A 17 -6.30 11.33 -9.85
C TYR A 17 -7.19 10.09 -9.73
N LEU A 18 -7.89 9.91 -8.60
CA LEU A 18 -8.79 8.77 -8.38
C LEU A 18 -10.01 8.73 -9.34
N ILE A 19 -10.31 9.83 -10.03
CA ILE A 19 -11.42 9.92 -10.98
C ILE A 19 -10.93 9.96 -12.43
N ASN A 20 -9.87 10.72 -12.69
CA ASN A 20 -9.41 11.12 -14.02
C ASN A 20 -8.07 10.50 -14.42
N GLY A 21 -7.36 9.83 -13.50
CA GLY A 21 -6.02 9.29 -13.73
C GLY A 21 -4.88 10.32 -13.71
N CYS A 22 -5.18 11.59 -13.41
CA CYS A 22 -4.20 12.67 -13.26
C CYS A 22 -4.58 13.64 -12.13
N ALA A 23 -3.58 14.13 -11.41
CA ALA A 23 -3.77 15.14 -10.37
C ALA A 23 -4.05 16.52 -10.97
N ASP A 24 -3.38 16.85 -12.08
CA ASP A 24 -3.56 18.06 -12.89
C ASP A 24 -3.46 17.67 -14.37
N ILE A 25 -4.41 18.14 -15.18
CA ILE A 25 -4.47 17.83 -16.62
C ILE A 25 -3.43 18.61 -17.44
N GLU A 26 -2.93 19.72 -16.89
CA GLU A 26 -1.91 20.55 -17.53
C GLU A 26 -0.48 20.13 -17.10
N SER A 27 -0.37 19.13 -16.21
CA SER A 27 0.91 18.60 -15.75
C SER A 27 1.50 17.65 -16.79
N PHE A 28 2.79 17.82 -17.07
CA PHE A 28 3.58 16.91 -17.91
C PHE A 28 4.41 15.91 -17.09
N GLU A 29 4.32 15.98 -15.75
CA GLU A 29 4.99 15.05 -14.85
C GLU A 29 4.31 13.68 -14.86
N ASP A 30 5.03 12.65 -14.42
CA ASP A 30 4.41 11.35 -14.19
C ASP A 30 3.27 11.48 -13.15
N PRO A 31 2.03 11.09 -13.49
CA PRO A 31 0.88 11.29 -12.61
C PRO A 31 1.02 10.60 -11.25
N VAL A 32 1.73 9.46 -11.19
CA VAL A 32 1.95 8.72 -9.95
C VAL A 32 3.01 9.42 -9.10
N SER A 33 4.10 9.90 -9.70
CA SER A 33 5.12 10.69 -8.99
C SER A 33 4.53 11.95 -8.37
N GLU A 34 3.71 12.68 -9.12
CA GLU A 34 3.04 13.88 -8.61
C GLU A 34 2.10 13.54 -7.44
N LEU A 35 1.40 12.41 -7.53
CA LEU A 35 0.50 11.94 -6.49
C LEU A 35 1.23 11.55 -5.20
N VAL A 36 2.41 10.93 -5.33
CA VAL A 36 3.30 10.62 -4.20
C VAL A 36 3.77 11.90 -3.52
N ASP A 37 4.19 12.92 -4.29
CA ASP A 37 4.55 14.23 -3.75
C ASP A 37 3.38 14.87 -2.99
N TYR A 38 2.16 14.74 -3.51
CA TYR A 38 0.98 15.31 -2.88
C TYR A 38 0.64 14.60 -1.56
N LEU A 39 0.71 13.27 -1.55
CA LEU A 39 0.46 12.49 -0.34
C LEU A 39 1.52 12.77 0.73
N ASN A 40 2.80 12.84 0.36
CA ASN A 40 3.90 13.17 1.27
C ASN A 40 3.77 14.58 1.87
N ALA A 41 3.37 15.56 1.04
CA ALA A 41 3.07 16.91 1.52
C ALA A 41 1.89 16.89 2.49
N LEU A 42 0.87 16.06 2.24
CA LEU A 42 -0.30 15.93 3.11
C LEU A 42 0.07 15.29 4.46
N PHE A 43 0.90 14.24 4.48
CA PHE A 43 1.43 13.65 5.72
C PHE A 43 2.21 14.67 6.56
N SER A 44 2.89 15.61 5.91
CA SER A 44 3.65 16.68 6.59
C SER A 44 2.74 17.76 7.20
N ILE A 45 1.47 17.83 6.80
CA ILE A 45 0.50 18.87 7.23
C ILE A 45 -0.55 18.28 8.18
N ASP A 46 -1.12 17.12 7.85
CA ASP A 46 -2.29 16.53 8.49
C ASP A 46 -2.28 15.00 8.27
N ILE A 47 -1.67 14.27 9.21
CA ILE A 47 -1.47 12.81 9.13
C ILE A 47 -2.82 12.08 8.99
N GLY A 48 -3.80 12.42 9.83
CA GLY A 48 -5.10 11.73 9.82
C GLY A 48 -5.83 11.91 8.48
N LEU A 49 -5.72 13.08 7.87
CA LEU A 49 -6.27 13.32 6.54
C LEU A 49 -5.51 12.55 5.45
N ALA A 50 -4.18 12.46 5.54
CA ALA A 50 -3.38 11.66 4.61
C ALA A 50 -3.76 10.16 4.70
N GLU A 51 -3.91 9.63 5.91
CA GLU A 51 -4.39 8.27 6.15
C GLU A 51 -5.79 8.05 5.57
N ASP A 52 -6.71 8.99 5.74
CA ASP A 52 -8.04 8.92 5.12
C ASP A 52 -7.98 8.91 3.59
N MET A 53 -7.02 9.62 2.99
CA MET A 53 -6.77 9.55 1.54
C MET A 53 -6.18 8.21 1.12
N CYS A 54 -5.29 7.61 1.91
CA CYS A 54 -4.80 6.25 1.69
C CYS A 54 -5.96 5.24 1.70
N LYS A 55 -6.85 5.30 2.69
CA LYS A 55 -8.04 4.42 2.78
C LYS A 55 -8.96 4.57 1.56
N LYS A 56 -9.19 5.81 1.10
CA LYS A 56 -10.00 6.08 -0.10
C LYS A 56 -9.35 5.49 -1.35
N THR A 57 -8.03 5.64 -1.48
CA THR A 57 -7.25 5.12 -2.61
C THR A 57 -7.33 3.59 -2.69
N LEU A 58 -7.14 2.88 -1.56
CA LEU A 58 -7.23 1.42 -1.53
C LEU A 58 -8.62 0.90 -1.94
N LYS A 59 -9.68 1.67 -1.64
CA LYS A 59 -11.06 1.34 -2.01
C LYS A 59 -11.45 1.74 -3.44
N ALA A 60 -10.62 2.51 -4.14
CA ALA A 60 -10.91 2.98 -5.49
C ALA A 60 -10.79 1.82 -6.51
N LYS A 61 -11.84 1.61 -7.31
CA LYS A 61 -11.91 0.50 -8.28
C LYS A 61 -11.50 0.86 -9.70
N HIS A 62 -11.48 2.15 -10.03
CA HIS A 62 -11.49 2.62 -11.42
C HIS A 62 -10.15 3.12 -11.94
N VAL A 63 -9.13 3.21 -11.09
CA VAL A 63 -7.80 3.70 -11.49
C VAL A 63 -6.78 2.59 -11.31
N ASP A 64 -6.04 2.32 -12.39
CA ASP A 64 -4.88 1.46 -12.36
C ASP A 64 -3.73 2.22 -11.69
N SER A 65 -3.69 2.11 -10.36
CA SER A 65 -2.71 2.77 -9.51
C SER A 65 -2.10 1.75 -8.55
N SER A 66 -1.80 0.55 -9.04
CA SER A 66 -1.29 -0.57 -8.23
C SER A 66 -0.09 -0.16 -7.37
N PHE A 67 0.88 0.56 -7.93
CA PHE A 67 2.01 1.10 -7.19
C PHE A 67 1.59 2.09 -6.10
N PHE A 68 0.74 3.07 -6.43
CA PHE A 68 0.29 4.06 -5.46
C PHE A 68 -0.57 3.45 -4.34
N LYS A 69 -1.41 2.45 -4.67
CA LYS A 69 -2.15 1.66 -3.68
C LYS A 69 -1.20 0.93 -2.73
N ALA A 70 -0.13 0.34 -3.25
CA ALA A 70 0.87 -0.31 -2.41
C ALA A 70 1.58 0.67 -1.47
N LEU A 71 1.83 1.91 -1.91
CA LEU A 71 2.36 2.96 -1.03
C LEU A 71 1.35 3.33 0.06
N CYS A 72 0.09 3.59 -0.30
CA CYS A 72 -0.97 3.85 0.66
C CYS A 72 -1.15 2.70 1.67
N LEU A 73 -1.07 1.45 1.21
CA LEU A 73 -1.12 0.27 2.08
C LEU A 73 0.07 0.26 3.04
N ASN A 74 1.29 0.48 2.54
CA ASN A 74 2.50 0.51 3.35
C ASN A 74 2.42 1.59 4.44
N ASP A 75 1.99 2.79 4.10
CA ASP A 75 1.85 3.88 5.08
C ASP A 75 0.82 3.53 6.16
N LEU A 76 -0.29 2.89 5.79
CA LEU A 76 -1.30 2.44 6.75
C LEU A 76 -0.82 1.26 7.61
N LEU A 77 -0.02 0.34 7.06
CA LEU A 77 0.59 -0.76 7.83
C LEU A 77 1.56 -0.23 8.91
N LEU A 78 2.25 0.88 8.62
CA LEU A 78 3.18 1.54 9.53
C LEU A 78 2.52 2.58 10.46
N SER A 79 1.22 2.84 10.28
CA SER A 79 0.47 3.80 11.10
C SER A 79 0.12 3.21 12.46
N GLU A 80 0.32 3.98 13.53
CA GLU A 80 -0.09 3.63 14.90
C GLU A 80 -1.63 3.52 15.04
N ASN A 81 -2.38 4.27 14.22
CA ASN A 81 -3.84 4.36 14.32
C ASN A 81 -4.56 3.46 13.30
N GLU A 82 -3.94 3.19 12.15
CA GLU A 82 -4.63 2.64 10.99
C GLU A 82 -4.09 1.29 10.50
N TRP A 83 -3.11 0.70 11.18
CA TRP A 83 -2.64 -0.67 10.91
C TRP A 83 -3.80 -1.68 10.90
N SER A 84 -4.78 -1.50 11.78
CA SER A 84 -5.95 -2.37 11.88
C SER A 84 -6.86 -2.28 10.64
N PHE A 85 -6.96 -1.10 10.03
CA PHE A 85 -7.63 -0.93 8.75
C PHE A 85 -6.88 -1.69 7.65
N ALA A 86 -5.55 -1.54 7.58
CA ALA A 86 -4.72 -2.20 6.58
C ALA A 86 -4.82 -3.73 6.67
N PHE A 87 -4.79 -4.29 7.89
CA PHE A 87 -4.97 -5.73 8.10
C PHE A 87 -6.35 -6.22 7.66
N ASN A 88 -7.40 -5.47 7.99
CA ASN A 88 -8.75 -5.80 7.55
C ASN A 88 -8.92 -5.68 6.04
N TYR A 89 -8.31 -4.67 5.41
CA TYR A 89 -8.27 -4.54 3.96
C TYR A 89 -7.61 -5.76 3.33
N LEU A 90 -6.40 -6.12 3.78
CA LEU A 90 -5.67 -7.29 3.29
C LEU A 90 -6.45 -8.58 3.47
N LEU A 91 -7.15 -8.76 4.60
CA LEU A 91 -7.94 -9.95 4.88
C LEU A 91 -9.18 -10.06 3.96
N ASN A 92 -9.85 -8.95 3.70
CA ASN A 92 -11.13 -8.93 2.99
C ASN A 92 -10.95 -8.86 1.46
N GLU A 93 -9.89 -8.22 1.00
CA GLU A 93 -9.62 -7.94 -0.41
C GLU A 93 -8.44 -8.77 -0.95
N THR A 94 -7.99 -9.82 -0.25
CA THR A 94 -6.75 -10.54 -0.62
C THR A 94 -6.71 -11.04 -2.07
N GLU A 95 -7.87 -11.40 -2.63
CA GLU A 95 -7.96 -11.90 -4.02
C GLU A 95 -7.77 -10.79 -5.07
N SER A 96 -7.99 -9.53 -4.71
CA SER A 96 -7.85 -8.36 -5.58
C SER A 96 -6.55 -7.58 -5.36
N VAL A 97 -5.82 -7.87 -4.29
CA VAL A 97 -4.48 -7.32 -3.98
C VAL A 97 -3.53 -7.54 -5.16
N SER A 98 -2.90 -6.47 -5.62
CA SER A 98 -1.90 -6.49 -6.69
C SER A 98 -0.53 -6.99 -6.21
N ILE A 99 0.38 -7.26 -7.16
CA ILE A 99 1.77 -7.64 -6.87
C ILE A 99 2.47 -6.69 -5.89
N PRO A 100 2.49 -5.36 -6.11
CA PRO A 100 3.16 -4.44 -5.18
C PRO A 100 2.48 -4.39 -3.81
N GLU A 101 1.16 -4.51 -3.72
CA GLU A 101 0.46 -4.55 -2.44
C GLU A 101 0.77 -5.83 -1.66
N LEU A 102 0.83 -6.98 -2.36
CA LEU A 102 1.20 -8.25 -1.77
C LEU A 102 2.65 -8.22 -1.25
N GLU A 103 3.56 -7.66 -2.04
CA GLU A 103 4.96 -7.47 -1.65
C GLU A 103 5.06 -6.68 -0.34
N LYS A 104 4.39 -5.52 -0.26
CA LYS A 104 4.40 -4.69 0.96
C LYS A 104 3.81 -5.40 2.17
N ALA A 105 2.74 -6.16 1.99
CA ALA A 105 2.15 -6.95 3.07
C ALA A 105 3.12 -8.03 3.58
N LEU A 106 3.76 -8.80 2.69
CA LEU A 106 4.71 -9.85 3.05
C LEU A 106 5.95 -9.25 3.73
N PHE A 107 6.47 -8.14 3.20
CA PHE A 107 7.64 -7.44 3.75
C PHE A 107 7.36 -6.86 5.14
N TYR A 108 6.19 -6.26 5.34
CA TYR A 108 5.75 -5.79 6.65
C TYR A 108 5.78 -6.92 7.69
N PHE A 109 5.12 -8.05 7.40
CA PHE A 109 5.10 -9.16 8.35
C PHE A 109 6.48 -9.79 8.57
N TYR A 110 7.32 -9.87 7.53
CA TYR A 110 8.70 -10.28 7.70
C TYR A 110 9.44 -9.40 8.73
N CYS A 111 9.27 -8.08 8.66
CA CYS A 111 9.86 -7.15 9.61
C CYS A 111 9.23 -7.26 11.02
N ALA A 112 7.89 -7.36 11.08
CA ALA A 112 7.13 -7.43 12.33
C ALA A 112 7.53 -8.62 13.21
N LYS A 113 8.09 -9.70 12.65
CA LYS A 113 8.65 -10.80 13.45
C LYS A 113 9.71 -10.35 14.46
N ASN A 114 10.44 -9.27 14.18
CA ASN A 114 11.50 -8.77 15.05
C ASN A 114 11.00 -7.68 16.03
N GLU A 115 9.74 -7.28 15.95
CA GLU A 115 9.16 -6.34 16.91
C GLU A 115 8.99 -7.02 18.27
N THR A 116 9.17 -6.25 19.34
CA THR A 116 8.99 -6.76 20.70
C THR A 116 7.53 -7.04 21.03
N ASP A 117 6.61 -6.30 20.42
CA ASP A 117 5.16 -6.41 20.61
C ASP A 117 4.44 -6.20 19.25
N PRO A 118 4.50 -7.18 18.34
CA PRO A 118 3.92 -7.04 17.01
C PRO A 118 2.39 -7.03 17.06
N TYR A 119 1.78 -6.24 16.17
CA TYR A 119 0.33 -6.27 16.05
C TYR A 119 -0.19 -7.67 15.66
N PRO A 120 -1.29 -8.14 16.27
CA PRO A 120 -1.80 -9.48 16.02
C PRO A 120 -2.39 -9.57 14.60
N ALA A 121 -1.79 -10.42 13.76
CA ALA A 121 -2.31 -10.71 12.44
C ALA A 121 -3.70 -11.39 12.55
N PRO A 122 -4.70 -10.96 11.77
CA PRO A 122 -6.01 -11.61 11.74
C PRO A 122 -5.93 -13.08 11.36
N GLU A 123 -6.83 -13.89 11.93
CA GLU A 123 -6.88 -15.32 11.65
C GLU A 123 -7.03 -15.59 10.14
N GLY A 124 -6.18 -16.46 9.61
CA GLY A 124 -6.20 -16.86 8.21
C GLY A 124 -5.54 -15.88 7.24
N LEU A 125 -5.13 -14.68 7.67
CA LEU A 125 -4.50 -13.69 6.79
C LEU A 125 -3.27 -14.27 6.08
N PHE A 126 -2.33 -14.87 6.82
CA PHE A 126 -1.11 -15.43 6.22
C PHE A 126 -1.41 -16.51 5.18
N LYS A 127 -2.40 -17.38 5.43
CA LYS A 127 -2.82 -18.39 4.46
C LYS A 127 -3.36 -17.75 3.18
N LYS A 128 -4.12 -16.66 3.29
CA LYS A 128 -4.62 -15.92 2.13
C LYS A 128 -3.49 -15.22 1.37
N LEU A 129 -2.54 -14.58 2.07
CA LEU A 129 -1.36 -13.96 1.43
C LEU A 129 -0.49 -14.98 0.70
N MET A 130 -0.24 -16.14 1.31
CA MET A 130 0.48 -17.23 0.67
C MET A 130 -0.25 -17.78 -0.56
N LYS A 131 -1.57 -17.96 -0.48
CA LYS A 131 -2.39 -18.36 -1.63
C LYS A 131 -2.27 -17.32 -2.75
N ARG A 132 -2.36 -16.03 -2.42
CA ARG A 132 -2.26 -14.94 -3.39
C ARG A 132 -0.88 -14.86 -4.04
N TYR A 133 0.18 -15.15 -3.29
CA TYR A 133 1.52 -15.33 -3.85
C TYR A 133 1.55 -16.43 -4.91
N GLU A 134 0.99 -17.62 -4.62
CA GLU A 134 0.97 -18.73 -5.58
C GLU A 134 0.23 -18.37 -6.88
N GLU A 135 -0.78 -17.50 -6.82
CA GLU A 135 -1.52 -16.99 -7.97
C GLU A 135 -0.71 -15.98 -8.81
N LEU A 136 0.18 -15.20 -8.18
CA LEU A 136 0.89 -14.08 -8.81
C LEU A 136 2.38 -14.33 -9.08
N LYS A 137 2.96 -15.40 -8.51
CA LYS A 137 4.42 -15.64 -8.55
C LYS A 137 5.00 -15.77 -9.95
N ASP A 138 4.22 -16.26 -10.92
CA ASP A 138 4.67 -16.48 -12.29
C ASP A 138 4.41 -15.27 -13.20
N ASP A 139 3.85 -14.18 -12.67
CA ASP A 139 3.63 -12.94 -13.40
C ASP A 139 4.98 -12.27 -13.77
N PRO A 140 5.17 -11.82 -15.03
CA PRO A 140 6.41 -11.17 -15.46
C PRO A 140 6.83 -9.96 -14.60
N ASP A 141 5.87 -9.27 -13.99
CA ASP A 141 6.12 -8.07 -13.20
C ASP A 141 6.54 -8.39 -11.76
N ALA A 142 6.31 -9.62 -11.28
CA ALA A 142 6.68 -10.06 -9.92
C ALA A 142 8.16 -9.81 -9.59
N LYS A 143 9.04 -9.92 -10.60
CA LYS A 143 10.48 -9.68 -10.47
C LYS A 143 10.82 -8.22 -10.17
N PHE A 144 10.06 -7.24 -10.70
CA PHE A 144 10.34 -5.81 -10.50
C PHE A 144 10.08 -5.40 -9.04
N TYR A 145 9.21 -6.15 -8.37
CA TYR A 145 8.88 -5.97 -6.96
C TYR A 145 9.64 -6.93 -6.05
N HIS A 146 10.56 -7.74 -6.56
CA HIS A 146 11.29 -8.73 -5.73
C HIS A 146 10.36 -9.71 -4.97
N LEU A 147 9.16 -9.99 -5.51
CA LEU A 147 8.11 -10.72 -4.79
C LEU A 147 8.56 -12.09 -4.27
N HIS A 148 9.35 -12.84 -5.06
CA HIS A 148 9.88 -14.14 -4.64
C HIS A 148 10.86 -14.05 -3.47
N GLU A 149 11.72 -13.02 -3.47
CA GLU A 149 12.69 -12.79 -2.40
C GLU A 149 11.96 -12.46 -1.10
N THR A 150 11.05 -11.48 -1.16
CA THR A 150 10.21 -11.08 -0.03
C THR A 150 9.38 -12.25 0.51
N TYR A 151 8.76 -13.06 -0.36
CA TYR A 151 8.00 -14.24 0.05
C TYR A 151 8.88 -15.28 0.77
N ASN A 152 10.07 -15.55 0.24
CA ASN A 152 10.98 -16.51 0.86
C ASN A 152 11.41 -16.07 2.27
N ASP A 153 11.65 -14.78 2.46
CA ASP A 153 12.02 -14.24 3.77
C ASP A 153 10.85 -14.24 4.75
N PHE A 154 9.64 -13.92 4.28
CA PHE A 154 8.40 -14.09 5.04
C PHE A 154 8.18 -15.55 5.46
N VAL A 155 8.29 -16.52 4.54
CA VAL A 155 8.10 -17.94 4.87
C VAL A 155 9.16 -18.43 5.86
N LYS A 156 10.44 -18.07 5.69
CA LYS A 156 11.48 -18.42 6.67
C LYS A 156 11.18 -17.82 8.04
N ALA A 157 10.68 -16.59 8.09
CA ALA A 157 10.29 -15.94 9.33
C ALA A 157 9.19 -16.74 10.07
N TYR A 158 8.16 -17.23 9.38
CA TYR A 158 7.03 -17.88 10.06
C TYR A 158 7.03 -19.43 10.03
N SER A 159 7.96 -20.05 9.30
CA SER A 159 8.15 -21.52 9.32
C SER A 159 9.01 -21.99 10.48
N LEU A 160 9.83 -21.10 11.06
CA LEU A 160 10.70 -21.40 12.22
C LEU A 160 9.99 -21.23 13.57
N SER A 161 8.68 -20.94 13.57
CA SER A 161 7.85 -20.75 14.77
C SER A 161 7.08 -22.01 15.19
N HIS A 162 7.66 -23.19 14.96
CA HIS A 162 7.20 -24.48 15.49
C HIS A 162 8.11 -24.98 16.60
#